data_AF-A0A8B9WI65-F1
#
_entry.id   AF-A0A8B9WI65-F1
#
_cell.length_a   1.000
_cell.length_b   1.000
_cell.length_c   1.000
_cell.angle_alpha   90.00
_cell.angle_beta   90.00
_cell.angle_gamma   90.00
#
_symmetry.space_group_name_H-M   'P 1'
#
loop_
_entity.id
_entity.type
_entity.pdbx_description
1 polymer ?
#
loop_
_entity_poly.entity_id
_entity_poly.type
_entity_poly.pdbx_seq_one_letter_code
_entity_poly.pdbx_strand_id
1 'polypeptide(L)'
;MFYPLLSCNQILCFPLMFPEFRRLTFYLSTHSTAKYSMWSFLPRYLYLQFSKTANAFFLFITILQQIPDVSPTGKYTTLVPLLVILVISGIKEIVEDYVSLLLVNALKNTALNNAWQMILWKEVRIDFDSISFVLFFFSEPQATCFVATSNLDGETNLKIRQALSETATMKTEKQLSNLSGKIKCEEPNFHFNSFAGTLYLNEKSPISIGPDQVLLRGTQLKNTEWILGIVVYTGFETKFMQNAVKSPLKRSKVEKVTNMQILVLFLLLLVMSLVSCVGAIYWKDRYRAEPWYIGKNYDYHSFGFDLLVFIILYHNLIPISLLVTLEIVKYIQALFINWDEDMHFKGSNVYAMARTSNLNEELGQVEYLFSDKTGTLTCNVMTFKKLFLLPYSVESSHSFFLTKLSSLHLL
;
A
#
# COMPACT_ATOMS: atom_id res chain seq x y z
N MET A 1 -10.57 25.53 6.28
CA MET A 1 -12.03 25.48 6.12
C MET A 1 -12.34 24.24 5.27
N PHE A 2 -12.40 23.07 5.92
CA PHE A 2 -12.61 21.79 5.24
C PHE A 2 -14.08 21.41 5.35
N TYR A 3 -14.80 21.48 4.23
CA TYR A 3 -16.15 20.94 4.11
C TYR A 3 -16.07 19.43 3.91
N PRO A 4 -16.70 18.59 4.78
CA PRO A 4 -16.83 17.18 4.49
C PRO A 4 -17.98 16.99 3.50
N LEU A 5 -17.67 16.44 2.33
CA LEU A 5 -18.64 15.87 1.40
C LEU A 5 -19.29 14.66 2.09
N LEU A 6 -20.47 14.86 2.68
CA LEU A 6 -21.38 13.78 3.05
C LEU A 6 -21.85 13.08 1.77
N SER A 7 -21.37 11.87 1.52
CA SER A 7 -22.15 10.88 0.79
C SER A 7 -22.63 9.84 1.82
N CYS A 8 -23.93 9.88 2.08
CA CYS A 8 -24.61 9.05 3.04
C CYS A 8 -24.75 7.64 2.44
N ASN A 9 -24.02 6.66 2.97
CA ASN A 9 -24.19 5.23 2.71
C ASN A 9 -23.84 4.50 4.02
N GLN A 10 -24.81 4.34 4.92
CA GLN A 10 -24.59 3.75 6.24
C GLN A 10 -24.82 2.23 6.19
N ILE A 11 -23.76 1.47 6.38
CA ILE A 11 -23.84 0.03 6.70
C ILE A 11 -23.88 -0.06 8.23
N LEU A 12 -24.96 -0.64 8.78
CA LEU A 12 -25.16 -0.78 10.21
C LEU A 12 -24.83 -2.22 10.62
N CYS A 13 -23.70 -2.45 11.29
CA CYS A 13 -23.26 -3.80 11.68
C CYS A 13 -23.61 -4.13 13.14
N PHE A 14 -23.99 -5.39 13.40
CA PHE A 14 -24.31 -5.91 14.73
C PHE A 14 -23.21 -6.87 15.24
N PRO A 15 -22.73 -6.72 16.48
CA PRO A 15 -21.98 -7.77 17.15
C PRO A 15 -22.92 -8.62 18.02
N LEU A 16 -23.34 -9.78 17.53
CA LEU A 16 -23.91 -10.82 18.39
C LEU A 16 -22.76 -11.69 18.92
N MET A 17 -22.38 -11.47 20.18
CA MET A 17 -21.37 -12.27 20.86
C MET A 17 -22.02 -13.57 21.36
N PHE A 18 -21.84 -14.67 20.62
CA PHE A 18 -22.34 -15.99 21.02
C PHE A 18 -21.43 -16.63 22.09
N PRO A 19 -21.97 -17.12 23.21
CA PRO A 19 -21.18 -17.63 24.35
C PRO A 19 -20.40 -18.93 24.06
N GLU A 20 -20.63 -19.61 22.94
CA GLU A 20 -19.95 -20.87 22.58
C GLU A 20 -18.71 -20.70 21.68
N PHE A 21 -18.35 -19.49 21.24
CA PHE A 21 -17.13 -19.23 20.44
C PHE A 21 -15.84 -19.19 21.30
N ARG A 22 -15.74 -20.04 22.32
CA ARG A 22 -14.66 -19.98 23.33
C ARG A 22 -13.32 -20.60 22.90
N ARG A 23 -13.16 -21.05 21.65
CA ARG A 23 -11.96 -21.75 21.16
C ARG A 23 -11.51 -21.40 19.74
N LEU A 24 -11.77 -20.20 19.26
CA LEU A 24 -11.03 -19.66 18.12
C LEU A 24 -10.39 -18.35 18.57
N THR A 25 -9.06 -18.36 18.65
CA THR A 25 -8.26 -17.16 18.87
C THR A 25 -8.44 -16.29 17.64
N PHE A 26 -9.43 -15.40 17.66
CA PHE A 26 -9.62 -14.43 16.59
C PHE A 26 -8.39 -13.52 16.59
N TYR A 27 -7.65 -13.50 15.48
CA TYR A 27 -6.52 -12.60 15.32
C TYR A 27 -7.05 -11.16 15.30
N LEU A 28 -6.61 -10.34 16.26
CA LEU A 28 -6.77 -8.88 16.23
C LEU A 28 -6.27 -8.39 14.87
N SER A 29 -7.18 -8.07 13.97
CA SER A 29 -6.80 -7.31 12.79
C SER A 29 -6.71 -5.86 13.24
N THR A 30 -5.49 -5.37 13.29
CA THR A 30 -5.21 -3.95 13.14
C THR A 30 -4.71 -3.82 11.72
N HIS A 31 -5.49 -3.24 10.83
CA HIS A 31 -5.07 -2.85 9.50
C HIS A 31 -4.14 -1.66 9.61
N SER A 32 -2.89 -2.00 9.90
CA SER A 32 -1.79 -1.15 9.51
C SER A 32 -1.56 -1.36 8.01
N THR A 33 -2.17 -0.54 7.17
CA THR A 33 -1.58 -0.23 5.86
C THR A 33 -0.26 0.51 6.03
N ALA A 34 -0.01 1.04 7.24
CA ALA A 34 1.29 1.55 7.63
C ALA A 34 2.32 0.44 7.53
N LYS A 35 3.42 0.73 6.84
CA LYS A 35 4.51 -0.22 6.62
C LYS A 35 5.21 -0.57 7.94
N TYR A 36 5.05 0.26 8.97
CA TYR A 36 5.76 0.19 10.24
C TYR A 36 4.81 0.34 11.45
N SER A 37 5.00 -0.49 12.47
CA SER A 37 4.50 -0.20 13.82
C SER A 37 5.49 0.71 14.55
N MET A 38 5.03 1.59 15.46
CA MET A 38 5.86 2.59 16.19
C MET A 38 7.18 2.00 16.72
N TRP A 39 7.15 0.81 17.32
CA TRP A 39 8.32 0.14 17.89
C TRP A 39 9.15 -0.63 16.87
N SER A 40 8.52 -1.10 15.79
CA SER A 40 9.19 -1.82 14.70
C SER A 40 9.80 -0.91 13.64
N PHE A 41 9.50 0.40 13.69
CA PHE A 41 9.95 1.36 12.68
C PHE A 41 11.47 1.39 12.61
N LEU A 42 12.15 1.73 13.71
CA LEU A 42 13.59 1.96 13.70
C LEU A 42 14.40 0.72 13.28
N PRO A 43 14.18 -0.50 13.84
CA PRO A 43 14.96 -1.67 13.43
C PRO A 43 14.72 -2.05 11.97
N ARG A 44 13.47 -1.98 11.51
CA ARG A 44 13.10 -2.36 10.14
C ARG A 44 13.56 -1.32 9.12
N TYR A 45 13.44 -0.03 9.45
CA TYR A 45 13.94 1.09 8.68
C TYR A 45 15.45 0.97 8.48
N LEU A 46 16.22 0.80 9.56
CA LEU A 46 17.67 0.67 9.49
C LEU A 46 18.06 -0.57 8.68
N TYR A 47 17.39 -1.71 8.87
CA TYR A 47 17.63 -2.90 8.07
C TYR A 47 17.40 -2.65 6.57
N LEU A 48 16.32 -1.98 6.21
CA LEU A 48 16.01 -1.65 4.81
C LEU A 48 17.00 -0.66 4.22
N GLN A 49 17.41 0.35 4.99
CA GLN A 49 18.34 1.37 4.54
C GLN A 49 19.76 0.80 4.40
N PHE A 50 20.22 -0.07 5.29
CA PHE A 50 21.50 -0.76 5.17
C PHE A 50 21.48 -1.98 4.23
N SER A 51 20.30 -2.50 3.86
CA SER A 51 20.18 -3.47 2.77
C SER A 51 20.55 -2.86 1.41
N LYS A 52 20.58 -1.54 1.27
CA LYS A 52 21.12 -0.86 0.10
C LYS A 52 22.65 -0.98 0.10
N THR A 53 23.23 -1.46 -1.01
CA THR A 53 24.68 -1.69 -1.14
C THR A 53 25.51 -0.44 -0.85
N ALA A 54 24.99 0.71 -1.25
CA ALA A 54 25.58 2.02 -1.04
C ALA A 54 25.77 2.37 0.44
N ASN A 55 24.71 2.18 1.24
CA ASN A 55 24.74 2.47 2.67
C ASN A 55 25.55 1.43 3.44
N ALA A 56 25.53 0.18 3.00
CA ALA A 56 26.41 -0.87 3.54
C ALA A 56 27.90 -0.53 3.34
N PHE A 57 28.27 -0.02 2.15
CA PHE A 57 29.63 0.43 1.87
C PHE A 57 30.06 1.58 2.79
N PHE A 58 29.23 2.61 2.96
CA PHE A 58 29.57 3.73 3.85
C PHE A 58 29.59 3.35 5.32
N LEU A 59 28.74 2.42 5.75
CA LEU A 59 28.80 1.82 7.07
C LEU A 59 30.14 1.11 7.28
N PHE A 60 30.59 0.33 6.30
CA PHE A 60 31.88 -0.35 6.34
C PHE A 60 33.05 0.63 6.47
N ILE A 61 33.11 1.68 5.64
CA ILE A 61 34.15 2.71 5.74
C ILE A 61 34.09 3.46 7.08
N THR A 62 32.90 3.75 7.60
CA THR A 62 32.74 4.43 8.89
C THR A 62 33.23 3.58 10.05
N ILE A 63 33.00 2.27 10.01
CA ILE A 63 33.56 1.32 10.99
C ILE A 63 35.09 1.31 10.90
N LEU A 64 35.67 1.28 9.69
CA LEU A 64 37.11 1.32 9.50
C LEU A 64 37.74 2.63 9.99
N GLN A 65 37.08 3.77 9.82
CA GLN A 65 37.57 5.07 10.31
C GLN A 65 37.52 5.22 11.83
N GLN A 66 36.75 4.38 12.53
CA GLN A 66 36.68 4.39 13.99
C GLN A 66 37.91 3.72 14.63
N ILE A 67 38.65 2.90 13.88
CA ILE A 67 39.85 2.22 14.36
C ILE A 67 40.95 3.28 14.58
N PRO A 68 41.49 3.42 15.80
CA PRO A 68 42.58 4.35 16.08
C PRO A 68 43.83 3.98 15.23
N ASP A 69 44.61 4.98 14.86
CA ASP A 69 45.88 4.87 14.13
C ASP A 69 45.81 4.39 12.67
N VAL A 70 44.62 3.99 12.17
CA VAL A 70 44.41 3.60 10.76
C VAL A 70 43.85 4.74 9.92
N SER A 71 43.09 5.66 10.52
CA SER A 71 42.41 6.73 9.79
C SER A 71 43.33 7.94 9.54
N PRO A 72 43.75 8.22 8.29
CA PRO A 72 44.48 9.46 7.96
C PRO A 72 43.56 10.69 8.01
N THR A 73 42.24 10.48 7.98
CA THR A 73 41.18 11.49 8.07
C THR A 73 40.52 11.46 9.44
N GLY A 74 39.87 12.55 9.85
CA GLY A 74 39.20 12.62 11.15
C GLY A 74 38.07 11.58 11.30
N LYS A 75 37.94 10.98 12.49
CA LYS A 75 36.98 9.91 12.83
C LYS A 75 35.51 10.24 12.51
N TYR A 76 35.16 11.53 12.52
CA TYR A 76 33.77 11.98 12.32
C TYR A 76 33.44 12.37 10.87
N THR A 77 34.43 12.37 9.97
CA THR A 77 34.27 12.95 8.63
C THR A 77 33.28 12.18 7.75
N THR A 78 33.18 10.86 7.85
CA THR A 78 32.15 10.08 7.14
C THR A 78 30.91 9.78 7.97
N LEU A 79 31.06 9.69 9.29
CA LEU A 79 29.98 9.36 10.22
C LEU A 79 28.90 10.44 10.22
N VAL A 80 29.30 11.72 10.23
CA VAL A 80 28.35 12.85 10.28
C VAL A 80 27.47 12.90 9.02
N PRO A 81 28.02 12.90 7.79
CA PRO A 81 27.21 12.82 6.57
C PRO A 81 26.28 11.61 6.56
N LEU A 82 26.76 10.42 6.92
CA LEU A 82 25.95 9.21 6.95
C LEU A 82 24.76 9.33 7.92
N LEU A 83 24.97 9.84 9.14
CA LEU A 83 23.90 10.06 10.10
C LEU A 83 22.86 11.06 9.62
N VAL A 84 23.30 12.20 9.06
CA VAL A 84 22.40 13.22 8.51
C VAL A 84 21.49 12.61 7.44
N ILE A 85 22.04 11.76 6.57
CA ILE A 85 21.28 11.06 5.53
C ILE A 85 20.25 10.13 6.15
N LEU A 86 20.68 9.25 7.06
CA LEU A 86 19.78 8.30 7.73
C LEU A 86 18.64 9.01 8.47
N VAL A 87 18.89 10.20 9.03
CA VAL A 87 17.87 11.01 9.69
C VAL A 87 16.91 11.62 8.67
N ILE A 88 17.41 12.25 7.60
CA ILE A 88 16.57 12.88 6.56
C ILE A 88 15.68 11.84 5.88
N SER A 89 16.25 10.71 5.45
CA SER A 89 15.48 9.63 4.81
C SER A 89 14.47 9.02 5.79
N GLY A 90 14.80 8.96 7.09
CA GLY A 90 13.91 8.45 8.13
C GLY A 90 12.73 9.38 8.39
N ILE A 91 12.96 10.69 8.49
CA ILE A 91 11.91 11.70 8.63
C ILE A 91 10.96 11.63 7.43
N LYS A 92 11.51 11.58 6.22
CA LYS A 92 10.74 11.43 4.99
C LYS A 92 9.83 10.20 5.04
N GLU A 93 10.36 9.05 5.43
CA GLU A 93 9.59 7.80 5.49
C GLU A 93 8.48 7.84 6.55
N ILE A 94 8.73 8.50 7.70
CA ILE A 94 7.71 8.76 8.73
C ILE A 94 6.58 9.63 8.17
N VAL A 95 6.92 10.70 7.44
CA VAL A 95 5.92 11.60 6.84
C VAL A 95 5.07 10.85 5.81
N GLU A 96 5.68 10.07 4.92
CA GLU A 96 4.95 9.28 3.91
C GLU A 96 4.01 8.24 4.57
N ASP A 97 4.45 7.57 5.64
CA ASP A 97 3.63 6.58 6.36
C ASP A 97 2.51 7.24 7.18
N TYR A 98 2.77 8.41 7.79
CA TYR A 98 1.77 9.18 8.55
C TYR A 98 0.64 9.69 7.65
N VAL A 99 0.97 10.25 6.48
CA VAL A 99 -0.02 10.71 5.51
C VAL A 99 -0.88 9.54 5.03
N SER A 100 -0.26 8.37 4.81
CA SER A 100 -0.98 7.15 4.43
C SER A 100 -1.96 6.69 5.52
N LEU A 101 -1.55 6.77 6.79
CA LEU A 101 -2.42 6.47 7.94
C LEU A 101 -3.58 7.46 8.09
N LEU A 102 -3.33 8.76 7.89
CA LEU A 102 -4.34 9.79 8.04
C LEU A 102 -5.46 9.63 7.00
N LEU A 103 -5.12 9.24 5.77
CA LEU A 103 -6.08 8.92 4.72
C LEU A 103 -6.97 7.73 5.06
N VAL A 104 -6.42 6.70 5.71
CA VAL A 104 -7.20 5.53 6.16
C VAL A 104 -8.13 5.90 7.31
N ASN A 105 -7.64 6.66 8.29
CA ASN A 105 -8.43 7.08 9.45
C ASN A 105 -9.55 8.08 9.11
N ALA A 106 -9.54 8.69 7.93
CA ALA A 106 -10.61 9.58 7.47
C ALA A 106 -11.90 8.84 7.08
N LEU A 107 -11.85 7.51 6.89
CA LEU A 107 -13.04 6.69 6.67
C LEU A 107 -13.78 6.53 8.02
N LYS A 108 -15.04 6.96 8.10
CA LYS A 108 -15.89 6.89 9.30
C LYS A 108 -17.06 5.93 9.08
N ASN A 109 -17.33 5.03 10.04
CA ASN A 109 -18.51 4.15 10.04
C ASN A 109 -19.29 4.25 11.37
N THR A 110 -20.45 3.60 11.44
CA THR A 110 -21.31 3.49 12.64
C THR A 110 -21.28 2.06 13.17
N ALA A 111 -21.24 1.89 14.50
CA ALA A 111 -21.31 0.58 15.14
C ALA A 111 -22.17 0.65 16.41
N LEU A 112 -22.99 -0.39 16.64
CA LEU A 112 -23.88 -0.45 17.80
C LEU A 112 -23.18 -1.12 18.99
N ASN A 113 -23.15 -0.45 20.14
CA ASN A 113 -22.74 -1.04 21.42
C ASN A 113 -23.77 -0.60 22.50
N ASN A 114 -24.84 -1.39 22.67
CA ASN A 114 -26.04 -1.10 23.49
C ASN A 114 -26.84 0.19 23.18
N ALA A 115 -26.29 1.12 22.38
CA ALA A 115 -26.97 2.24 21.73
C ALA A 115 -26.22 2.58 20.42
N TRP A 116 -26.90 3.19 19.44
CA TRP A 116 -26.27 3.59 18.18
C TRP A 116 -25.22 4.64 18.44
N GLN A 117 -23.94 4.28 18.27
CA GLN A 117 -22.84 5.20 18.36
C GLN A 117 -22.11 5.27 17.00
N MET A 118 -21.82 6.50 16.57
CA MET A 118 -20.88 6.73 15.48
C MET A 118 -19.49 6.41 16.03
N ILE A 119 -18.94 5.23 15.72
CA ILE A 119 -17.63 4.82 16.22
C ILE A 119 -16.62 4.89 15.08
N LEU A 120 -15.53 5.63 15.29
CA LEU A 120 -14.40 5.64 14.35
C LEU A 120 -13.86 4.21 14.19
N TRP A 121 -13.39 3.82 13.00
CA TRP A 121 -12.90 2.44 12.72
C TRP A 121 -11.91 1.90 13.77
N LYS A 122 -11.18 2.79 14.45
CA LYS A 122 -10.16 2.48 15.47
C LYS A 122 -10.71 2.16 16.88
N GLU A 123 -11.95 2.54 17.22
CA GLU A 123 -12.45 2.55 18.61
C GLU A 123 -13.53 1.49 18.91
N VAL A 124 -13.90 0.65 17.94
CA VAL A 124 -14.88 -0.42 18.19
C VAL A 124 -14.19 -1.55 18.96
N ARG A 125 -14.58 -1.76 20.22
CA ARG A 125 -13.96 -2.71 21.17
C ARG A 125 -14.32 -4.20 20.96
N ILE A 126 -14.77 -4.52 19.76
CA ILE A 126 -14.77 -5.85 19.15
C ILE A 126 -14.04 -5.61 17.83
N ASP A 127 -12.90 -6.25 17.64
CA ASP A 127 -11.95 -5.95 16.56
C ASP A 127 -12.61 -5.91 15.18
N PHE A 128 -12.83 -4.69 14.67
CA PHE A 128 -13.39 -4.45 13.35
C PHE A 128 -12.42 -3.67 12.48
N ASP A 129 -11.25 -4.25 12.23
CA ASP A 129 -10.61 -3.99 10.95
C ASP A 129 -11.08 -5.00 9.93
N SER A 130 -11.67 -4.47 8.86
CA SER A 130 -12.23 -5.17 7.71
C SER A 130 -13.34 -6.17 8.02
N ILE A 131 -14.51 -5.60 8.25
CA ILE A 131 -15.77 -6.31 8.08
C ILE A 131 -15.87 -6.77 6.63
N SER A 132 -15.91 -8.07 6.42
CA SER A 132 -16.73 -8.64 5.35
C SER A 132 -17.89 -9.37 6.03
N PHE A 133 -18.94 -9.65 5.28
CA PHE A 133 -20.11 -10.42 5.70
C PHE A 133 -21.11 -9.64 6.56
N VAL A 134 -22.32 -9.63 6.06
CA VAL A 134 -23.54 -9.14 6.71
C VAL A 134 -24.59 -10.15 6.26
N LEU A 135 -24.92 -11.10 7.13
CA LEU A 135 -26.12 -11.93 7.00
C LEU A 135 -27.35 -11.08 7.31
N PHE A 136 -28.19 -10.89 6.30
CA PHE A 136 -29.19 -9.85 6.17
C PHE A 136 -30.31 -9.78 7.23
N PHE A 137 -30.62 -8.53 7.60
CA PHE A 137 -31.98 -8.05 7.89
C PHE A 137 -32.25 -6.77 7.08
N PHE A 138 -33.48 -6.63 6.55
CA PHE A 138 -33.80 -5.57 5.58
C PHE A 138 -34.98 -4.68 5.96
N SER A 139 -34.85 -3.42 5.53
CA SER A 139 -35.88 -2.39 5.47
C SER A 139 -36.98 -2.69 4.44
N GLU A 140 -36.61 -3.16 3.24
CA GLU A 140 -37.54 -3.34 2.11
C GLU A 140 -38.40 -4.62 2.18
N PRO A 141 -39.63 -4.61 1.61
CA PRO A 141 -40.57 -5.73 1.69
C PRO A 141 -40.11 -7.01 0.97
N GLN A 142 -39.15 -6.94 0.05
CA GLN A 142 -38.65 -8.09 -0.72
C GLN A 142 -37.28 -8.62 -0.23
N ALA A 143 -36.68 -8.00 0.79
CA ALA A 143 -35.42 -8.41 1.39
C ALA A 143 -34.25 -8.60 0.39
N THR A 144 -34.17 -7.68 -0.58
CA THR A 144 -33.11 -7.61 -1.60
C THR A 144 -32.25 -6.37 -1.40
N CYS A 145 -30.94 -6.44 -1.71
CA CYS A 145 -30.12 -5.24 -1.94
C CYS A 145 -29.41 -5.25 -3.28
N PHE A 146 -29.03 -4.05 -3.69
CA PHE A 146 -28.22 -3.82 -4.87
C PHE A 146 -26.81 -3.43 -4.47
N VAL A 147 -25.85 -4.09 -5.10
CA VAL A 147 -24.45 -3.98 -4.76
C VAL A 147 -23.66 -3.71 -6.02
N ALA A 148 -22.89 -2.63 -6.02
CA ALA A 148 -21.93 -2.36 -7.07
C ALA A 148 -20.62 -3.11 -6.78
N THR A 149 -20.23 -3.99 -7.69
CA THR A 149 -18.97 -4.76 -7.64
C THR A 149 -17.90 -4.19 -8.57
N SER A 150 -18.03 -2.93 -8.98
CA SER A 150 -17.09 -2.26 -9.89
C SER A 150 -15.64 -2.29 -9.39
N ASN A 151 -15.44 -2.28 -8.06
CA ASN A 151 -14.11 -2.29 -7.45
C ASN A 151 -13.48 -3.69 -7.34
N LEU A 152 -14.25 -4.76 -7.57
CA LEU A 152 -13.78 -6.15 -7.47
C LEU A 152 -13.57 -6.75 -8.86
N ASP A 153 -14.61 -6.71 -9.69
CA ASP A 153 -14.67 -7.44 -10.96
C ASP A 153 -14.75 -6.50 -12.17
N GLY A 154 -14.78 -5.17 -11.97
CA GLY A 154 -14.92 -4.19 -13.05
C GLY A 154 -16.31 -4.18 -13.72
N GLU A 155 -17.28 -4.91 -13.18
CA GLU A 155 -18.66 -4.93 -13.68
C GLU A 155 -19.42 -3.66 -13.26
N THR A 156 -20.13 -3.03 -14.20
CA THR A 156 -20.94 -1.82 -13.96
C THR A 156 -22.36 -2.12 -13.48
N ASN A 157 -22.83 -3.34 -13.69
CA ASN A 157 -24.18 -3.73 -13.29
C ASN A 157 -24.26 -3.91 -11.79
N LEU A 158 -25.40 -3.51 -11.23
CA LEU A 158 -25.71 -3.78 -9.83
C LEU A 158 -26.03 -5.27 -9.68
N LYS A 159 -25.28 -5.97 -8.83
CA LYS A 159 -25.60 -7.34 -8.43
C LYS A 159 -26.69 -7.29 -7.37
N ILE A 160 -27.73 -8.10 -7.58
CA ILE A 160 -28.79 -8.29 -6.59
C ILE A 160 -28.29 -9.31 -5.58
N ARG A 161 -28.44 -9.01 -4.30
CA ARG A 161 -28.20 -9.93 -3.20
C ARG A 161 -29.48 -10.09 -2.40
N GLN A 162 -29.74 -11.30 -1.92
CA GLN A 162 -31.00 -11.63 -1.28
C GLN A 162 -30.78 -12.15 0.13
N ALA A 163 -31.62 -11.71 1.06
CA ALA A 163 -31.65 -12.23 2.42
C ALA A 163 -32.22 -13.64 2.51
N LEU A 164 -31.94 -14.28 3.64
CA LEU A 164 -32.67 -15.48 4.04
C LEU A 164 -34.12 -15.12 4.33
N SER A 165 -35.03 -15.99 3.88
CA SER A 165 -36.47 -15.82 4.03
C SER A 165 -36.88 -15.73 5.51
N GLU A 166 -36.18 -16.43 6.40
CA GLU A 166 -36.52 -16.50 7.82
C GLU A 166 -36.06 -15.29 8.62
N THR A 167 -35.01 -14.59 8.16
CA THR A 167 -34.51 -13.36 8.79
C THR A 167 -35.12 -12.11 8.18
N ALA A 168 -35.77 -12.21 7.01
CA ALA A 168 -36.41 -11.09 6.32
C ALA A 168 -37.47 -10.34 7.15
N THR A 169 -38.11 -11.01 8.12
CA THR A 169 -39.18 -10.43 8.95
C THR A 169 -38.66 -9.66 10.17
N MET A 170 -37.39 -9.81 10.54
CA MET A 170 -36.82 -9.23 11.76
C MET A 170 -36.25 -7.84 11.46
N LYS A 171 -37.07 -6.79 11.61
CA LYS A 171 -36.69 -5.40 11.27
C LYS A 171 -36.27 -4.56 12.47
N THR A 172 -36.61 -4.99 13.69
CA THR A 172 -36.44 -4.19 14.90
C THR A 172 -35.28 -4.68 15.76
N GLU A 173 -34.55 -3.76 16.40
CA GLU A 173 -33.43 -4.04 17.31
C GLU A 173 -33.77 -5.09 18.38
N LYS A 174 -34.98 -5.03 18.94
CA LYS A 174 -35.47 -5.98 19.97
C LYS A 174 -35.66 -7.40 19.43
N GLN A 175 -35.92 -7.56 18.14
CA GLN A 175 -36.03 -8.87 17.51
C GLN A 175 -34.64 -9.45 17.24
N LEU A 176 -33.66 -8.59 16.92
CA LEU A 176 -32.26 -8.98 16.75
C LEU A 176 -31.60 -9.38 18.07
N SER A 177 -31.86 -8.65 19.16
CA SER A 177 -31.28 -8.96 20.48
C SER A 177 -31.70 -10.33 21.01
N ASN A 178 -32.87 -10.82 20.56
CA ASN A 178 -33.42 -12.10 20.97
C ASN A 178 -33.02 -13.25 20.02
N LEU A 179 -32.25 -12.96 18.97
CA LEU A 179 -31.85 -13.94 17.98
C LEU A 179 -30.62 -14.71 18.49
N SER A 180 -30.79 -16.02 18.69
CA SER A 180 -29.68 -16.94 18.94
C SER A 180 -29.50 -17.95 17.81
N GLY A 181 -28.26 -18.22 17.43
CA GLY A 181 -27.96 -19.16 16.35
C GLY A 181 -26.47 -19.45 16.21
N LYS A 182 -26.15 -20.48 15.43
CA LYS A 182 -24.78 -20.87 15.09
C LYS A 182 -24.61 -20.84 13.58
N ILE A 183 -23.54 -20.21 13.11
CA ILE A 183 -23.16 -20.19 11.70
C ILE A 183 -21.93 -21.09 11.54
N LYS A 184 -22.00 -22.04 10.61
CA LYS A 184 -20.83 -22.81 10.15
C LYS A 184 -20.54 -22.43 8.71
N CYS A 185 -19.31 -22.03 8.41
CA CYS A 185 -18.89 -21.63 7.07
C CYS A 185 -17.68 -22.44 6.63
N GLU A 186 -17.44 -22.46 5.32
CA GLU A 186 -16.18 -22.93 4.74
C GLU A 186 -14.96 -22.16 5.28
N GLU A 187 -13.77 -22.73 5.12
CA GLU A 187 -12.52 -22.01 5.41
C GLU A 187 -12.33 -20.82 4.44
N PRO A 188 -11.67 -19.73 4.89
CA PRO A 188 -11.40 -18.57 4.05
C PRO A 188 -10.70 -18.93 2.73
N ASN A 189 -11.36 -18.65 1.59
CA ASN A 189 -10.83 -18.87 0.25
C ASN A 189 -10.81 -17.60 -0.62
N PHE A 190 -9.99 -17.63 -1.67
CA PHE A 190 -9.74 -16.51 -2.57
C PHE A 190 -10.76 -16.39 -3.73
N HIS A 191 -11.74 -17.29 -3.82
CA HIS A 191 -12.73 -17.26 -4.89
C HIS A 191 -13.92 -16.36 -4.52
N PHE A 192 -14.13 -15.27 -5.26
CA PHE A 192 -15.19 -14.30 -4.98
C PHE A 192 -16.62 -14.86 -5.15
N ASN A 193 -16.81 -15.80 -6.07
CA ASN A 193 -18.14 -16.31 -6.45
C ASN A 193 -18.59 -17.56 -5.69
N SER A 194 -17.67 -18.26 -5.00
CA SER A 194 -18.05 -19.39 -4.17
C SER A 194 -18.30 -18.91 -2.75
N PHE A 195 -19.33 -19.41 -2.10
CA PHE A 195 -19.48 -19.34 -0.65
C PHE A 195 -20.42 -20.45 -0.22
N ALA A 196 -20.00 -21.23 0.77
CA ALA A 196 -20.82 -22.27 1.38
C ALA A 196 -20.86 -22.08 2.89
N GLY A 197 -22.06 -21.84 3.42
CA GLY A 197 -22.32 -21.78 4.85
C GLY A 197 -23.63 -22.44 5.22
N THR A 198 -23.79 -22.77 6.50
CA THR A 198 -25.04 -23.28 7.09
C THR A 198 -25.36 -22.51 8.36
N LEU A 199 -26.57 -21.98 8.42
CA LEU A 199 -27.13 -21.28 9.57
C LEU A 199 -28.03 -22.22 10.37
N TYR A 200 -27.81 -22.27 11.67
CA TYR A 200 -28.62 -23.01 12.64
C TYR A 200 -29.29 -22.01 13.58
N LEU A 201 -30.60 -21.79 13.42
CA LEU A 201 -31.40 -20.85 14.23
C LEU A 201 -32.27 -21.63 15.21
N ASN A 202 -32.19 -21.38 16.52
CA ASN A 202 -33.15 -21.82 17.56
C ASN A 202 -33.90 -23.15 17.27
N GLU A 203 -33.16 -24.24 17.07
CA GLU A 203 -33.65 -25.60 16.78
C GLU A 203 -34.46 -25.80 15.47
N LYS A 204 -34.45 -24.83 14.56
CA LYS A 204 -34.98 -24.98 13.19
C LYS A 204 -34.02 -25.78 12.29
N SER A 205 -34.55 -26.23 11.15
CA SER A 205 -33.78 -26.90 10.11
C SER A 205 -32.57 -26.06 9.68
N PRO A 206 -31.43 -26.70 9.37
CA PRO A 206 -30.25 -26.00 8.89
C PRO A 206 -30.55 -25.31 7.56
N ILE A 207 -30.16 -24.04 7.44
CA ILE A 207 -30.39 -23.26 6.23
C ILE A 207 -29.08 -23.02 5.51
N SER A 208 -29.03 -23.36 4.22
CA SER A 208 -27.86 -23.15 3.39
C SER A 208 -27.70 -21.68 3.03
N ILE A 209 -26.49 -21.16 3.21
CA ILE A 209 -26.07 -19.82 2.82
C ILE A 209 -25.14 -19.98 1.62
N GLY A 210 -25.51 -19.34 0.52
CA GLY A 210 -24.73 -19.29 -0.73
C GLY A 210 -24.06 -17.93 -0.95
N PRO A 211 -23.48 -17.72 -2.15
CA PRO A 211 -22.81 -16.47 -2.51
C PRO A 211 -23.77 -15.27 -2.62
N ASP A 212 -25.05 -15.52 -2.94
CA ASP A 212 -26.08 -14.47 -3.09
C ASP A 212 -26.52 -13.86 -1.75
N GLN A 213 -26.21 -14.54 -0.65
CA GLN A 213 -26.46 -14.09 0.70
C GLN A 213 -25.25 -13.34 1.32
N VAL A 214 -24.18 -13.13 0.55
CA VAL A 214 -22.90 -12.60 1.05
C VAL A 214 -22.50 -11.28 0.39
N LEU A 215 -22.08 -10.34 1.25
CA LEU A 215 -21.46 -9.07 0.86
C LEU A 215 -19.94 -9.11 1.09
N LEU A 216 -19.19 -8.85 0.01
CA LEU A 216 -17.74 -8.83 0.01
C LEU A 216 -17.21 -7.42 0.33
N ARG A 217 -16.06 -7.34 1.02
CA ARG A 217 -15.31 -6.09 1.16
C ARG A 217 -14.97 -5.50 -0.21
N GLY A 218 -15.06 -4.17 -0.32
CA GLY A 218 -14.82 -3.43 -1.56
C GLY A 218 -16.07 -3.18 -2.40
N THR A 219 -17.19 -3.84 -2.08
CA THR A 219 -18.48 -3.57 -2.70
C THR A 219 -19.15 -2.33 -2.13
N GLN A 220 -19.90 -1.62 -2.97
CA GLN A 220 -20.66 -0.45 -2.56
C GLN A 220 -22.16 -0.75 -2.56
N LEU A 221 -22.80 -0.48 -1.44
CA LEU A 221 -24.25 -0.54 -1.33
C LEU A 221 -24.88 0.58 -2.17
N LYS A 222 -25.87 0.23 -2.99
CA LYS A 222 -26.64 1.16 -3.84
C LYS A 222 -28.12 0.84 -3.70
N ASN A 223 -28.97 1.87 -3.85
CA ASN A 223 -30.43 1.73 -3.87
C ASN A 223 -31.03 1.02 -2.64
N THR A 224 -30.34 1.04 -1.50
CA THR A 224 -30.87 0.57 -0.21
C THR A 224 -30.31 1.46 0.88
N GLU A 225 -31.18 1.95 1.78
CA GLU A 225 -30.81 2.94 2.79
C GLU A 225 -29.85 2.38 3.85
N TRP A 226 -30.15 1.18 4.34
CA TRP A 226 -29.37 0.50 5.35
C TRP A 226 -29.52 -1.02 5.21
N ILE A 227 -28.51 -1.70 5.72
CA ILE A 227 -28.48 -3.16 5.88
C ILE A 227 -28.05 -3.48 7.29
N LEU A 228 -28.58 -4.57 7.84
CA LEU A 228 -28.09 -5.17 9.07
C LEU A 228 -27.56 -6.56 8.81
N GLY A 229 -26.55 -6.95 9.60
CA GLY A 229 -26.12 -8.34 9.58
C GLY A 229 -24.83 -8.65 10.30
N ILE A 230 -24.47 -9.93 10.16
CA ILE A 230 -23.45 -10.61 10.96
C ILE A 230 -22.16 -10.80 10.15
N VAL A 231 -21.04 -10.47 10.80
CA VAL A 231 -19.66 -10.57 10.30
C VAL A 231 -19.14 -12.01 10.48
N VAL A 232 -18.51 -12.57 9.45
CA VAL A 232 -18.05 -13.98 9.41
C VAL A 232 -16.52 -14.09 9.37
N TYR A 233 -15.84 -13.51 8.38
CA TYR A 233 -14.38 -13.31 8.36
C TYR A 233 -14.00 -11.84 8.50
N THR A 234 -12.88 -11.61 9.17
CA THR A 234 -12.28 -10.30 9.41
C THR A 234 -10.81 -10.28 8.97
N GLY A 235 -10.24 -9.09 8.79
CA GLY A 235 -8.82 -8.93 8.51
C GLY A 235 -8.33 -9.56 7.20
N PHE A 236 -7.22 -10.29 7.31
CA PHE A 236 -6.56 -11.03 6.23
C PHE A 236 -7.35 -12.26 5.75
N GLU A 237 -8.35 -12.69 6.51
CA GLU A 237 -9.23 -13.80 6.14
C GLU A 237 -10.31 -13.36 5.13
N THR A 238 -10.47 -12.05 4.88
CA THR A 238 -11.40 -11.57 3.86
C THR A 238 -10.95 -11.97 2.46
N LYS A 239 -11.87 -12.43 1.60
CA LYS A 239 -11.57 -12.88 0.21
C LYS A 239 -10.82 -11.82 -0.60
N PHE A 240 -11.12 -10.55 -0.36
CA PHE A 240 -10.44 -9.42 -0.97
C PHE A 240 -8.96 -9.30 -0.54
N MET A 241 -8.65 -9.54 0.74
CA MET A 241 -7.26 -9.53 1.24
C MET A 241 -6.50 -10.79 0.86
N GLN A 242 -7.17 -11.93 0.73
CA GLN A 242 -6.53 -13.15 0.22
C GLN A 242 -6.10 -13.03 -1.24
N ASN A 243 -6.85 -12.26 -2.05
CA ASN A 243 -6.45 -11.86 -3.40
C ASN A 243 -5.49 -10.67 -3.43
N ALA A 244 -5.25 -9.99 -2.31
CA ALA A 244 -4.31 -8.88 -2.25
C ALA A 244 -2.89 -9.42 -2.23
N VAL A 245 -2.19 -9.30 -3.35
CA VAL A 245 -0.75 -9.58 -3.42
C VAL A 245 -0.02 -8.61 -2.48
N LYS A 246 0.79 -9.16 -1.56
CA LYS A 246 1.65 -8.35 -0.70
C LYS A 246 2.50 -7.43 -1.56
N SER A 247 2.31 -6.12 -1.41
CA SER A 247 3.03 -5.11 -2.20
C SER A 247 4.53 -5.32 -2.10
N PRO A 248 5.23 -5.69 -3.20
CA PRO A 248 6.68 -5.79 -3.18
C PRO A 248 7.28 -4.39 -2.98
N LEU A 249 8.48 -4.35 -2.40
CA LEU A 249 9.25 -3.11 -2.33
C LEU A 249 9.69 -2.73 -3.74
N LYS A 250 9.01 -1.75 -4.34
CA LYS A 250 9.35 -1.23 -5.66
C LYS A 250 10.69 -0.48 -5.58
N ARG A 251 11.66 -0.91 -6.38
CA ARG A 251 12.98 -0.27 -6.55
C ARG A 251 13.09 0.26 -7.96
N SER A 252 13.61 1.47 -8.13
CA SER A 252 13.77 2.05 -9.46
C SER A 252 14.94 1.42 -10.22
N LYS A 253 14.91 1.49 -11.55
CA LYS A 253 15.98 1.09 -12.44
C LYS A 253 17.23 1.94 -12.20
N VAL A 254 17.07 3.24 -11.96
CA VAL A 254 18.19 4.13 -11.62
C VAL A 254 18.87 3.67 -10.33
N GLU A 255 18.12 3.28 -9.30
CA GLU A 255 18.70 2.73 -8.07
C GLU A 255 19.52 1.46 -8.33
N LYS A 256 19.04 0.57 -9.21
CA LYS A 256 19.80 -0.63 -9.62
C LYS A 256 21.10 -0.26 -10.34
N VAL A 257 21.05 0.70 -11.27
CA VAL A 257 22.22 1.16 -12.02
C VAL A 257 23.24 1.81 -11.08
N THR A 258 22.81 2.69 -10.18
CA THR A 258 23.69 3.33 -9.18
C THR A 258 24.34 2.29 -8.27
N ASN A 259 23.60 1.27 -7.83
CA ASN A 259 24.16 0.19 -7.02
C ASN A 259 25.23 -0.62 -7.77
N MET A 260 25.04 -0.87 -9.07
CA MET A 260 26.05 -1.53 -9.91
C MET A 260 27.29 -0.66 -10.10
N GLN A 261 27.12 0.65 -10.31
CA GLN A 261 28.22 1.60 -10.41
C GLN A 261 29.04 1.66 -9.12
N ILE A 262 28.39 1.67 -7.95
CA ILE A 262 29.06 1.63 -6.65
C ILE A 262 29.91 0.37 -6.50
N LEU A 263 29.40 -0.79 -6.94
CA LEU A 263 30.17 -2.03 -6.91
C LEU A 263 31.42 -1.94 -7.81
N VAL A 264 31.29 -1.40 -9.01
CA VAL A 264 32.42 -1.18 -9.93
C VAL A 264 33.46 -0.22 -9.32
N LEU A 265 33.01 0.90 -8.75
CA LEU A 265 33.88 1.86 -8.08
C LEU A 265 34.58 1.26 -6.85
N PHE A 266 33.89 0.39 -6.11
CA PHE A 266 34.47 -0.33 -4.98
C PHE A 266 35.57 -1.29 -5.41
N LEU A 267 35.36 -2.05 -6.49
CA LEU A 267 36.38 -2.92 -7.06
C LEU A 267 37.59 -2.10 -7.53
N LEU A 268 37.36 -0.99 -8.22
CA LEU A 268 38.42 -0.07 -8.64
C LEU A 268 39.19 0.50 -7.44
N LEU A 269 38.51 0.83 -6.35
CA LEU A 269 39.12 1.29 -5.10
C LEU A 269 40.04 0.22 -4.49
N LEU A 270 39.62 -1.05 -4.48
CA LEU A 270 40.46 -2.15 -3.99
C LEU A 270 41.71 -2.38 -4.85
N VAL A 271 41.58 -2.24 -6.17
CA VAL A 271 42.73 -2.36 -7.08
C VAL A 271 43.71 -1.21 -6.85
N MET A 272 43.22 0.03 -6.77
CA MET A 272 44.06 1.20 -6.53
C MET A 272 44.76 1.14 -5.16
N SER A 273 44.06 0.70 -4.11
CA SER A 273 44.67 0.57 -2.79
C SER A 273 45.75 -0.51 -2.75
N LEU A 274 45.55 -1.63 -3.47
CA LEU A 274 46.53 -2.70 -3.56
C LEU A 274 47.78 -2.27 -4.34
N VAL A 275 47.61 -1.58 -5.47
CA VAL A 275 48.74 -1.02 -6.26
C VAL A 275 49.53 -0.01 -5.42
N SER A 276 48.85 0.90 -4.73
CA SER A 276 49.51 1.88 -3.85
C SER A 276 50.21 1.22 -2.66
N CYS A 277 49.65 0.15 -2.08
CA CYS A 277 50.28 -0.61 -1.01
C CYS A 277 51.58 -1.30 -1.48
N VAL A 278 51.55 -1.98 -2.64
CA VAL A 278 52.75 -2.59 -3.23
C VAL A 278 53.80 -1.53 -3.57
N GLY A 279 53.37 -0.40 -4.13
CA GLY A 279 54.25 0.73 -4.40
C GLY A 279 54.91 1.30 -3.14
N ALA A 280 54.15 1.40 -2.04
CA ALA A 280 54.67 1.84 -0.75
C ALA A 280 55.71 0.86 -0.19
N ILE A 281 55.48 -0.45 -0.29
CA ILE A 281 56.44 -1.48 0.16
C ILE A 281 57.72 -1.41 -0.67
N TYR A 282 57.59 -1.33 -1.99
CA TYR A 282 58.76 -1.21 -2.89
C TYR A 282 59.57 0.07 -2.61
N TRP A 283 58.89 1.20 -2.39
CA TRP A 283 59.53 2.46 -2.03
C TRP A 283 60.23 2.39 -0.67
N LYS A 284 59.57 1.84 0.35
CA LYS A 284 60.13 1.62 1.70
C LYS A 284 61.39 0.75 1.63
N ASP A 285 61.41 -0.29 0.81
CA ASP A 285 62.57 -1.17 0.67
C ASP A 285 63.75 -0.49 -0.06
N ARG A 286 63.46 0.28 -1.11
CA ARG A 286 64.50 0.93 -1.92
C ARG A 286 65.14 2.14 -1.23
N TYR A 287 64.38 2.90 -0.45
CA TYR A 287 64.80 4.15 0.19
C TYR A 287 64.81 4.05 1.73
N ARG A 288 65.27 2.92 2.29
CA ARG A 288 65.39 2.65 3.74
C ARG A 288 66.27 3.62 4.54
N ALA A 289 66.93 4.60 3.91
CA ALA A 289 67.71 5.60 4.64
C ALA A 289 66.75 6.45 5.47
N GLU A 290 66.58 6.11 6.76
CA GLU A 290 65.72 6.83 7.69
C GLU A 290 66.07 8.33 7.65
N PRO A 291 65.22 9.17 7.06
CA PRO A 291 65.48 10.60 7.04
C PRO A 291 65.50 11.09 8.50
N TRP A 292 66.61 11.70 8.91
CA TRP A 292 66.85 12.15 10.30
C TRP A 292 65.75 13.06 10.87
N TYR A 293 64.92 13.65 10.00
CA TYR A 293 63.82 14.54 10.34
C TYR A 293 62.47 13.84 10.51
N ILE A 294 62.33 12.55 10.19
CA ILE A 294 61.09 11.79 10.43
C ILE A 294 61.27 10.92 11.68
N GLY A 295 60.44 11.16 12.69
CA GLY A 295 60.59 10.59 14.04
C GLY A 295 60.59 9.06 14.09
N LYS A 296 61.37 8.50 15.03
CA LYS A 296 61.66 7.06 15.22
C LYS A 296 60.50 6.18 15.74
N ASN A 297 59.25 6.63 15.65
CA ASN A 297 58.09 5.83 16.03
C ASN A 297 57.44 5.20 14.79
N TYR A 298 58.23 4.47 14.00
CA TYR A 298 57.68 3.61 12.96
C TYR A 298 57.38 2.26 13.58
N ASP A 299 56.23 2.13 14.22
CA ASP A 299 55.68 0.80 14.46
C ASP A 299 55.53 0.12 13.10
N TYR A 300 56.02 -1.10 12.98
CA TYR A 300 55.86 -1.92 11.79
C TYR A 300 54.38 -2.24 11.63
N HIS A 301 53.63 -1.33 11.00
CA HIS A 301 52.26 -1.59 10.61
C HIS A 301 52.27 -2.78 9.66
N SER A 302 51.47 -3.80 10.00
CA SER A 302 51.33 -4.96 9.14
C SER A 302 50.77 -4.54 7.77
N PHE A 303 51.04 -5.34 6.74
CA PHE A 303 50.53 -5.12 5.38
C PHE A 303 49.03 -4.75 5.34
N GLY A 304 48.24 -5.36 6.23
CA GLY A 304 46.82 -5.07 6.37
C GLY A 304 46.52 -3.64 6.82
N PHE A 305 47.30 -3.08 7.75
CA PHE A 305 47.14 -1.69 8.20
C PHE A 305 47.47 -0.71 7.07
N ASP A 306 48.60 -0.88 6.38
CA ASP A 306 48.97 -0.04 5.23
C ASP A 306 47.87 -0.07 4.15
N LEU A 307 47.31 -1.25 3.85
CA LEU A 307 46.21 -1.41 2.90
C LEU A 307 44.93 -0.70 3.36
N LEU A 308 44.58 -0.79 4.64
CA LEU A 308 43.42 -0.09 5.22
C LEU A 308 43.58 1.43 5.14
N VAL A 309 44.80 1.97 5.39
CA VAL A 309 45.08 3.41 5.24
C VAL A 309 44.77 3.87 3.81
N PHE A 310 45.21 3.13 2.79
CA PHE A 310 44.94 3.47 1.39
C PHE A 310 43.46 3.33 1.01
N ILE A 311 42.75 2.32 1.53
CA ILE A 311 41.28 2.19 1.35
C ILE A 311 40.57 3.43 1.91
N ILE A 312 40.95 3.87 3.12
CA ILE A 312 40.35 5.05 3.73
C ILE A 312 40.75 6.31 2.96
N LEU A 313 41.98 6.43 2.47
CA LEU A 313 42.41 7.60 1.70
C LEU A 313 41.57 7.78 0.41
N TYR A 314 41.27 6.69 -0.28
CA TYR A 314 40.52 6.71 -1.54
C TYR A 314 38.99 6.60 -1.38
N HIS A 315 38.44 6.56 -0.16
CA HIS A 315 37.00 6.40 0.06
C HIS A 315 36.14 7.49 -0.61
N ASN A 316 36.70 8.69 -0.80
CA ASN A 316 36.05 9.82 -1.47
C ASN A 316 35.74 9.58 -2.96
N LEU A 317 36.27 8.50 -3.57
CA LEU A 317 35.97 8.10 -4.95
C LEU A 317 34.50 7.70 -5.13
N ILE A 318 33.84 7.26 -4.06
CA ILE A 318 32.39 7.02 -4.03
C ILE A 318 31.76 8.21 -3.28
N PRO A 319 31.23 9.22 -4.00
CA PRO A 319 30.72 10.43 -3.37
C PRO A 319 29.43 10.12 -2.59
N ILE A 320 29.47 10.25 -1.26
CA ILE A 320 28.30 10.13 -0.39
C ILE A 320 27.18 11.07 -0.87
N SER A 321 27.55 12.28 -1.31
CA SER A 321 26.63 13.32 -1.77
C SER A 321 25.72 12.89 -2.92
N LEU A 322 26.18 12.00 -3.82
CA LEU A 322 25.38 11.55 -4.96
C LEU A 322 24.08 10.85 -4.53
N LEU A 323 24.13 10.04 -3.47
CA LEU A 323 22.95 9.34 -2.99
C LEU A 323 21.94 10.31 -2.38
N VAL A 324 22.45 11.27 -1.61
CA VAL A 324 21.62 12.27 -0.93
C VAL A 324 20.94 13.18 -1.93
N THR A 325 21.68 13.65 -2.93
CA THR A 325 21.13 14.54 -3.96
C THR A 325 20.06 13.81 -4.76
N LEU A 326 20.26 12.54 -5.10
CA LEU A 326 19.23 11.72 -5.76
C LEU A 326 17.97 11.57 -4.89
N GLU A 327 18.10 11.32 -3.59
CA GLU A 327 16.93 11.22 -2.71
C GLU A 327 16.17 12.56 -2.56
N ILE A 328 16.89 13.68 -2.44
CA ILE A 328 16.30 15.02 -2.34
C ILE A 328 15.62 15.41 -3.66
N VAL A 329 16.27 15.18 -4.80
CA VAL A 329 15.71 15.49 -6.12
C VAL A 329 14.42 14.72 -6.34
N LYS A 330 14.38 13.43 -6.02
CA LYS A 330 13.15 12.61 -6.08
C LYS A 330 12.04 13.18 -5.20
N TYR A 331 12.38 13.62 -3.99
CA TYR A 331 11.39 14.22 -3.09
C TYR A 331 10.82 15.53 -3.65
N ILE A 332 11.67 16.43 -4.15
CA ILE A 332 11.25 17.70 -4.76
C ILE A 332 10.39 17.45 -6.00
N GLN A 333 10.76 16.49 -6.85
CA GLN A 333 9.96 16.10 -8.02
C GLN A 333 8.55 15.61 -7.62
N ALA A 334 8.43 14.89 -6.50
CA ALA A 334 7.11 14.46 -6.01
C ALA A 334 6.26 15.67 -5.56
N LEU A 335 6.89 16.70 -4.97
CA LEU A 335 6.19 17.94 -4.62
C LEU A 335 5.72 18.70 -5.87
N PHE A 336 6.53 18.75 -6.92
CA PHE A 336 6.11 19.37 -8.19
C PHE A 336 4.90 18.66 -8.80
N ILE A 337 4.83 17.33 -8.75
CA ILE A 337 3.64 16.58 -9.19
C ILE A 337 2.41 16.97 -8.35
N ASN A 338 2.57 17.18 -7.05
CA ASN A 338 1.46 17.53 -6.16
C ASN A 338 0.98 18.98 -6.30
N TRP A 339 1.86 19.88 -6.74
CA TRP A 339 1.57 21.30 -6.93
C TRP A 339 1.12 21.67 -8.33
N ASP A 340 1.07 20.69 -9.25
CA ASP A 340 0.68 20.94 -10.63
C ASP A 340 -0.83 21.22 -10.75
N GLU A 341 -1.18 22.43 -11.18
CA GLU A 341 -2.55 22.86 -11.43
C GLU A 341 -3.15 22.22 -12.70
N ASP A 342 -2.31 21.80 -13.66
CA ASP A 342 -2.80 21.12 -14.87
C ASP A 342 -3.30 19.69 -14.55
N MET A 343 -2.79 19.10 -13.47
CA MET A 343 -3.23 17.82 -12.94
C MET A 343 -4.33 17.95 -11.86
N HIS A 344 -5.03 19.08 -11.82
CA HIS A 344 -6.17 19.32 -10.93
C HIS A 344 -7.50 18.91 -11.59
N PHE A 345 -8.25 18.03 -10.92
CA PHE A 345 -9.61 17.70 -11.33
C PHE A 345 -10.64 18.61 -10.63
N LYS A 346 -11.15 19.60 -11.38
CA LYS A 346 -12.09 20.61 -10.89
C LYS A 346 -13.42 20.05 -10.39
N GLY A 347 -13.89 18.92 -10.94
CA GLY A 347 -15.21 18.36 -10.61
C GLY A 347 -15.34 17.85 -9.17
N SER A 348 -14.28 17.25 -8.63
CA SER A 348 -14.23 16.80 -7.23
C SER A 348 -13.22 17.57 -6.37
N ASN A 349 -12.59 18.61 -6.93
CA ASN A 349 -11.53 19.41 -6.30
C ASN A 349 -10.39 18.54 -5.74
N VAL A 350 -9.88 17.62 -6.57
CA VAL A 350 -8.81 16.68 -6.19
C VAL A 350 -7.58 16.96 -7.05
N TYR A 351 -6.43 17.10 -6.38
CA TYR A 351 -5.12 17.23 -7.01
C TYR A 351 -4.46 15.86 -7.20
N ALA A 352 -3.55 15.76 -8.18
CA ALA A 352 -2.66 14.62 -8.28
C ALA A 352 -1.83 14.46 -7.00
N MET A 353 -1.68 13.21 -6.54
CA MET A 353 -0.96 12.90 -5.30
C MET A 353 0.05 11.79 -5.53
N ALA A 354 1.34 12.15 -5.51
CA ALA A 354 2.44 11.21 -5.53
C ALA A 354 2.58 10.51 -4.17
N ARG A 355 2.03 9.30 -4.07
CA ARG A 355 2.09 8.47 -2.84
C ARG A 355 3.45 7.83 -2.57
N THR A 356 4.36 7.84 -3.55
CA THR A 356 5.70 7.26 -3.42
C THR A 356 6.67 8.09 -4.23
N SER A 357 7.60 8.75 -3.55
CA SER A 357 8.58 9.63 -4.18
C SER A 357 9.73 8.89 -4.87
N ASN A 358 9.95 7.61 -4.57
CA ASN A 358 11.10 6.86 -5.10
C ASN A 358 10.97 6.46 -6.58
N LEU A 359 9.79 6.62 -7.18
CA LEU A 359 9.44 6.08 -8.50
C LEU A 359 9.21 7.14 -9.58
N ASN A 360 9.45 8.42 -9.27
CA ASN A 360 9.10 9.51 -10.19
C ASN A 360 9.80 9.39 -11.55
N GLU A 361 11.07 8.97 -11.55
CA GLU A 361 11.87 8.75 -12.75
C GLU A 361 11.41 7.57 -13.62
N GLU A 362 10.69 6.60 -13.04
CA GLU A 362 10.13 5.47 -13.79
C GLU A 362 8.97 5.89 -14.70
N LEU A 363 8.28 6.98 -14.37
CA LEU A 363 7.20 7.53 -15.19
C LEU A 363 7.69 7.90 -16.60
N GLY A 364 8.97 8.31 -16.73
CA GLY A 364 9.61 8.59 -18.01
C GLY A 364 10.10 7.36 -18.77
N GLN A 365 9.99 6.16 -18.20
CA GLN A 365 10.48 4.89 -18.77
C GLN A 365 9.34 3.91 -19.06
N VAL A 366 8.08 4.35 -18.97
CA VAL A 366 6.93 3.50 -19.21
C VAL A 366 6.80 3.19 -20.71
N GLU A 367 6.98 1.92 -21.07
CA GLU A 367 6.79 1.43 -22.46
C GLU A 367 5.37 0.91 -22.71
N TYR A 368 4.76 0.30 -21.69
CA TYR A 368 3.45 -0.34 -21.79
C TYR A 368 2.50 0.25 -20.76
N LEU A 369 1.37 0.80 -21.23
CA LEU A 369 0.29 1.27 -20.39
C LEU A 369 -0.84 0.24 -20.38
N PHE A 370 -1.03 -0.43 -19.26
CA PHE A 370 -2.19 -1.28 -19.03
C PHE A 370 -3.29 -0.42 -18.41
N SER A 371 -4.35 -0.17 -19.18
CA SER A 371 -5.52 0.59 -18.72
C SER A 371 -6.70 -0.34 -18.49
N ASP A 372 -7.37 -0.17 -17.36
CA ASP A 372 -8.67 -0.79 -17.13
C ASP A 372 -9.75 -0.09 -17.98
N LYS A 373 -10.75 -0.83 -18.43
CA LYS A 373 -11.86 -0.26 -19.21
C LYS A 373 -12.82 0.49 -18.28
N THR A 374 -13.29 -0.18 -17.24
CA THR A 374 -14.34 0.34 -16.37
C THR A 374 -13.75 1.29 -15.34
N GLY A 375 -14.33 2.48 -15.18
CA GLY A 375 -13.85 3.46 -14.21
C GLY A 375 -12.55 4.21 -14.56
N THR A 376 -11.84 3.80 -15.62
CA THR A 376 -10.67 4.55 -16.15
C THR A 376 -10.96 5.12 -17.54
N LEU A 377 -11.26 4.29 -18.54
CA LEU A 377 -11.57 4.77 -19.90
C LEU A 377 -13.01 5.28 -20.04
N THR A 378 -13.95 4.69 -19.30
CA THR A 378 -15.37 5.04 -19.39
C THR A 378 -15.88 5.67 -18.10
N CYS A 379 -16.61 6.78 -18.20
CA CYS A 379 -17.18 7.51 -17.05
C CYS A 379 -18.37 6.81 -16.36
N ASN A 380 -18.62 5.52 -16.61
CA ASN A 380 -19.78 4.76 -16.10
C ASN A 380 -21.14 5.47 -16.30
N VAL A 381 -21.26 6.31 -17.33
CA VAL A 381 -22.51 6.98 -17.73
C VAL A 381 -22.94 6.42 -19.08
N MET A 382 -24.09 5.75 -19.10
CA MET A 382 -24.68 5.20 -20.31
C MET A 382 -25.65 6.23 -20.91
N THR A 383 -25.29 6.80 -22.06
CA THR A 383 -26.16 7.70 -22.80
C THR A 383 -26.79 6.98 -23.97
N PHE A 384 -28.12 6.98 -24.04
CA PHE A 384 -28.84 6.52 -25.21
C PHE A 384 -28.54 7.48 -26.37
N LYS A 385 -28.11 6.95 -27.52
CA LYS A 385 -27.71 7.76 -28.69
C LYS A 385 -28.59 7.51 -29.90
N LYS A 386 -28.85 6.24 -30.23
CA LYS A 386 -29.55 5.85 -31.45
C LYS A 386 -30.47 4.68 -31.19
N LEU A 387 -31.61 4.68 -31.85
CA LEU A 387 -32.54 3.56 -31.94
C LEU A 387 -32.76 3.24 -33.42
N PHE A 388 -32.59 1.98 -33.79
CA PHE A 388 -32.98 1.49 -35.11
C PHE A 388 -34.30 0.74 -34.98
N LEU A 389 -35.37 1.31 -35.52
CA LEU A 389 -36.70 0.70 -35.60
C LEU A 389 -37.08 0.64 -37.07
N LEU A 390 -36.85 -0.50 -37.73
CA LEU A 390 -37.10 -0.61 -39.17
C LEU A 390 -38.52 -0.13 -39.56
N PRO A 391 -38.66 0.76 -40.56
CA PRO A 391 -37.67 1.31 -41.51
C PRO A 391 -37.03 2.67 -41.11
N TYR A 392 -37.05 3.04 -39.84
CA TYR A 392 -36.63 4.34 -39.32
C TYR A 392 -35.39 4.24 -38.41
N SER A 393 -34.50 5.23 -38.51
CA SER A 393 -33.46 5.48 -37.51
C SER A 393 -33.81 6.74 -36.73
N VAL A 394 -33.73 6.66 -35.41
CA VAL A 394 -33.94 7.78 -34.49
C VAL A 394 -32.61 8.08 -33.82
N GLU A 395 -32.14 9.32 -33.96
CA GLU A 395 -30.87 9.79 -33.39
C GLU A 395 -31.13 10.94 -32.42
N SER A 396 -30.58 10.85 -31.21
CA SER A 396 -30.90 11.74 -30.09
C SER A 396 -29.90 12.89 -29.92
N SER A 397 -29.51 13.56 -31.01
CA SER A 397 -28.69 14.77 -30.93
C SER A 397 -29.60 16.01 -30.96
N HIS A 398 -30.05 16.42 -29.77
CA HIS A 398 -30.79 17.67 -29.45
C HIS A 398 -32.20 17.85 -30.04
N SER A 399 -32.66 17.03 -30.99
CA SER A 399 -34.05 16.92 -31.42
C SER A 399 -34.30 15.56 -32.09
N PHE A 400 -35.46 14.96 -31.87
CA PHE A 400 -35.81 13.66 -32.45
C PHE A 400 -36.06 13.81 -33.96
N PHE A 401 -35.02 13.65 -34.78
CA PHE A 401 -35.19 13.54 -36.23
C PHE A 401 -35.43 12.09 -36.62
N LEU A 402 -36.62 11.80 -37.16
CA LEU A 402 -36.93 10.54 -37.81
C LEU A 402 -36.34 10.55 -39.22
N THR A 403 -35.24 9.83 -39.43
CA THR A 403 -34.70 9.59 -40.78
C THR A 403 -35.26 8.27 -41.30
N LYS A 404 -35.98 8.31 -42.43
CA LYS A 404 -36.44 7.10 -43.11
C LYS A 404 -35.26 6.49 -43.86
N LEU A 405 -34.89 5.25 -43.55
CA LEU A 405 -33.88 4.50 -44.30
C LEU A 405 -34.49 4.08 -45.65
N SER A 406 -34.51 4.97 -46.63
CA SER A 406 -34.73 4.60 -48.02
C SER A 406 -33.45 3.99 -48.57
N SER A 407 -33.49 2.68 -48.88
CA SER A 407 -32.43 1.85 -49.49
C SER A 407 -31.41 1.20 -48.54
N LEU A 408 -31.87 0.20 -47.79
CA LEU A 408 -31.04 -0.95 -47.44
C LEU A 408 -31.43 -2.06 -48.42
N HIS A 409 -30.69 -2.18 -49.52
CA HIS A 409 -30.66 -3.44 -50.26
C HIS A 409 -30.01 -4.47 -49.33
N LEU A 410 -30.82 -5.43 -48.87
CA LEU A 410 -30.33 -6.68 -48.29
C LEU A 410 -29.39 -7.33 -49.33
N LEU A 411 -28.11 -7.44 -48.96
CA LEU A 411 -27.17 -8.40 -49.51
C LEU A 411 -26.96 -9.50 -48.47
#